data_AF-A0A820JKI9-F1
#
_entry.id   AF-A0A820JKI9-F1
#
_cell.length_a   1.000
_cell.length_b   1.000
_cell.length_c   1.000
_cell.angle_alpha   90.00
_cell.angle_beta   90.00
_cell.angle_gamma   90.00
#
_symmetry.space_group_name_H-M   'P 1'
#
loop_
_entity.id
_entity.type
_entity.pdbx_description
1 polymer ?
#
loop_
_entity_poly.entity_id
_entity_poly.type
_entity_poly.pdbx_seq_one_letter_code
_entity_poly.pdbx_strand_id
1 'polypeptide(L)'
;IYCLRQCAPLLGDHKYWNRVKQVAGIPMYINPVKHKIYPAKQQLSKHVRVALDLYGQQLVCPLHLHLPDFNLSKKYRQQRAIVHYQAQPFPYFYETLQRLKLKFPDDLDMNTPFEEQIDEEFENVIQR
;
A
#
# COMPACT_ATOMS: atom_id res chain seq x y z
N ILE A 1 -9.90 -1.64 5.86
CA ILE A 1 -10.43 -0.71 6.89
C ILE A 1 -9.32 -0.21 7.80
N TYR A 2 -8.46 -1.08 8.33
CA TYR A 2 -7.35 -0.69 9.22
C TYR A 2 -6.47 0.43 8.64
N CYS A 3 -5.91 0.23 7.43
CA CYS A 3 -5.04 1.21 6.77
C CYS A 3 -5.72 2.59 6.58
N LEU A 4 -7.02 2.61 6.27
CA LEU A 4 -7.79 3.85 6.14
C LEU A 4 -7.96 4.59 7.46
N ARG A 5 -8.10 3.87 8.58
CA ARG A 5 -8.20 4.48 9.91
C ARG A 5 -6.86 5.10 10.35
N GLN A 6 -5.75 4.56 9.86
CA GLN A 6 -4.41 5.15 10.00
C GLN A 6 -4.13 6.25 8.97
N CYS A 7 -5.15 6.66 8.20
CA CYS A 7 -5.02 7.66 7.14
C CYS A 7 -3.99 7.32 6.05
N ALA A 8 -3.68 6.04 5.89
CA ALA A 8 -2.75 5.50 4.90
C ALA A 8 -3.50 4.57 3.93
N PRO A 9 -4.25 5.09 2.95
CA PRO A 9 -4.95 4.26 1.98
C PRO A 9 -3.97 3.46 1.13
N LEU A 10 -4.33 2.22 0.77
CA LEU A 10 -3.50 1.38 -0.09
C LEU A 10 -3.43 1.96 -1.51
N LEU A 11 -2.29 1.78 -2.17
CA LEU A 11 -2.13 2.11 -3.59
C LEU A 11 -3.01 1.18 -4.44
N GLY A 12 -3.75 1.76 -5.39
CA GLY A 12 -4.73 1.07 -6.23
C GLY A 12 -6.10 0.84 -5.57
N ASP A 13 -6.34 1.34 -4.34
CA ASP A 13 -7.65 1.23 -3.69
C ASP A 13 -8.65 2.27 -4.22
N HIS A 14 -9.19 2.02 -5.41
CA HIS A 14 -10.23 2.88 -6.00
C HIS A 14 -11.59 2.79 -5.30
N LYS A 15 -11.78 1.87 -4.34
CA LYS A 15 -13.07 1.67 -3.68
C LYS A 15 -13.20 2.48 -2.40
N TYR A 16 -12.10 2.63 -1.66
CA TYR A 16 -12.15 3.17 -0.31
C TYR A 16 -11.21 4.35 -0.04
N TRP A 17 -10.28 4.71 -0.95
CA TRP A 17 -9.29 5.77 -0.70
C TRP A 17 -9.91 7.10 -0.26
N ASN A 18 -11.06 7.48 -0.83
CA ASN A 18 -11.69 8.78 -0.59
C ASN A 18 -12.38 8.90 0.78
N ARG A 19 -12.28 7.84 1.60
CA ARG A 19 -12.59 7.87 3.02
C ARG A 19 -11.47 8.48 3.84
N VAL A 20 -10.35 8.86 3.23
CA VAL A 20 -9.32 9.71 3.82
C VAL A 20 -9.34 11.03 3.06
N LYS A 21 -9.42 12.16 3.78
CA LYS A 21 -9.30 13.50 3.19
C LYS A 21 -8.42 14.38 4.06
N GLN A 22 -7.82 15.39 3.45
CA GLN A 22 -7.16 16.45 4.21
C GLN A 22 -8.19 17.46 4.73
N VAL A 23 -8.13 17.75 6.02
CA VAL A 23 -8.88 18.82 6.69
C VAL A 23 -7.86 19.70 7.40
N ALA A 24 -7.77 20.97 6.99
CA ALA A 24 -6.73 21.89 7.45
C ALA A 24 -5.30 21.32 7.31
N GLY A 25 -5.03 20.62 6.19
CA GLY A 25 -3.73 19.99 5.91
C GLY A 25 -3.49 18.65 6.63
N ILE A 26 -4.34 18.26 7.59
CA ILE A 26 -4.20 17.02 8.34
C ILE A 26 -5.02 15.92 7.68
N PRO A 27 -4.43 14.75 7.35
CA PRO A 27 -5.20 13.64 6.80
C PRO A 27 -6.10 13.04 7.88
N MET A 28 -7.38 12.89 7.58
CA MET A 28 -8.37 12.34 8.50
C MET A 28 -9.24 11.27 7.83
N TYR A 29 -9.55 10.23 8.59
CA TYR A 29 -10.55 9.24 8.24
C TYR A 29 -11.96 9.83 8.37
N ILE A 30 -12.78 9.63 7.34
CA ILE A 30 -14.17 10.07 7.28
C ILE A 30 -15.09 8.86 7.29
N ASN A 31 -16.09 8.89 8.17
CA ASN A 31 -17.12 7.86 8.23
C ASN A 31 -18.00 7.92 6.95
N PRO A 32 -18.03 6.87 6.13
CA PRO A 32 -18.72 6.91 4.84
C PRO A 32 -20.24 7.03 4.95
N VAL A 33 -20.84 6.54 6.04
CA VAL A 33 -22.30 6.56 6.26
C VAL A 33 -22.75 7.97 6.64
N LYS A 34 -22.04 8.60 7.58
CA LYS A 34 -22.37 9.96 8.05
C LYS A 34 -22.20 11.02 6.95
N HIS A 35 -21.24 10.82 6.05
CA HIS A 35 -20.83 11.82 5.07
C HIS A 35 -21.16 11.46 3.62
N LYS A 36 -21.96 10.42 3.37
CA LYS A 36 -22.41 9.97 2.04
C LYS A 36 -21.26 9.92 1.01
N ILE A 37 -20.18 9.23 1.35
CA ILE A 37 -19.01 9.11 0.47
C ILE A 37 -19.22 7.98 -0.55
N TYR A 38 -19.20 8.32 -1.83
CA TYR A 38 -19.33 7.38 -2.96
C TYR A 38 -17.97 6.98 -3.51
N PRO A 39 -17.76 5.76 -4.05
CA PRO A 39 -16.49 5.36 -4.66
C PRO A 39 -15.98 6.37 -5.70
N ALA A 40 -14.68 6.58 -5.75
CA ALA A 40 -14.03 7.52 -6.68
C ALA A 40 -12.69 6.95 -7.14
N LYS A 41 -12.15 7.41 -8.27
CA LYS A 41 -10.78 7.02 -8.66
C LYS A 41 -9.77 7.61 -7.68
N GLN A 42 -8.85 6.78 -7.18
CA GLN A 42 -7.73 7.22 -6.34
C GLN A 42 -6.96 8.38 -6.98
N GLN A 43 -6.84 9.47 -6.25
CA GLN A 43 -6.00 10.61 -6.63
C GLN A 43 -4.63 10.44 -5.99
N LEU A 44 -3.61 10.31 -6.83
CA LEU A 44 -2.21 10.25 -6.42
C LEU A 44 -1.58 11.63 -6.57
N SER A 45 -0.64 11.96 -5.68
CA SER A 45 0.13 13.20 -5.79
C SER A 45 0.94 13.23 -7.09
N LYS A 46 1.30 14.43 -7.56
CA LYS A 46 2.13 14.60 -8.77
C LYS A 46 3.43 13.79 -8.67
N HIS A 47 4.09 13.83 -7.51
CA HIS A 47 5.33 13.09 -7.26
C HIS A 47 5.17 11.58 -7.43
N VAL A 48 4.16 10.98 -6.79
CA VAL A 48 3.90 9.54 -6.90
C VAL A 48 3.55 9.15 -8.34
N ARG A 49 2.79 10.00 -9.05
CA ARG A 49 2.47 9.75 -10.47
C ARG A 49 3.71 9.77 -11.36
N VAL A 50 4.61 10.72 -11.15
CA VAL A 50 5.86 10.81 -11.91
C VAL A 50 6.77 9.63 -11.60
N ALA A 51 6.96 9.30 -10.32
CA ALA A 51 7.79 8.16 -9.91
C ALA A 51 7.28 6.84 -10.51
N LEU A 52 5.96 6.66 -10.57
CA LEU A 52 5.34 5.48 -11.16
C LEU A 52 5.15 5.54 -12.68
N ASP A 53 5.62 6.59 -13.37
CA ASP A 53 5.45 6.80 -14.81
C ASP A 53 3.96 6.80 -15.27
N LEU A 54 3.09 7.29 -14.40
CA LEU A 54 1.65 7.29 -14.58
C LEU A 54 1.21 8.57 -15.31
N TYR A 55 1.31 8.54 -16.65
CA TYR A 55 0.81 9.61 -17.54
C TYR A 55 -0.54 9.26 -18.17
N GLY A 56 -1.47 10.23 -18.22
CA GLY A 56 -2.79 10.08 -18.84
C GLY A 56 -4.01 10.16 -17.90
N GLN A 57 -5.22 10.15 -18.47
CA GLN A 57 -6.50 10.33 -17.75
C GLN A 57 -7.13 9.00 -17.26
N GLN A 58 -6.65 7.85 -17.72
CA GLN A 58 -7.15 6.52 -17.34
C GLN A 58 -6.05 5.69 -16.69
N LEU A 59 -5.58 6.15 -15.54
CA LEU A 59 -4.62 5.40 -14.73
C LEU A 59 -5.38 4.40 -13.85
N VAL A 60 -5.33 3.12 -14.24
CA VAL A 60 -5.77 2.01 -13.38
C VAL A 60 -4.51 1.45 -12.74
N CYS A 61 -4.28 1.79 -11.49
CA CYS A 61 -3.20 1.21 -10.69
C CYS A 61 -3.76 -0.04 -9.99
N PRO A 62 -3.13 -1.23 -10.13
CA PRO A 62 -3.61 -2.43 -9.44
C PRO A 62 -3.58 -2.23 -7.93
N LEU A 63 -4.45 -2.93 -7.21
CA LEU A 63 -4.44 -2.90 -5.75
C LEU A 63 -3.15 -3.55 -5.23
N HIS A 64 -2.35 -2.77 -4.50
CA HIS A 64 -1.12 -3.24 -3.86
C HIS A 64 -1.44 -3.85 -2.50
N LEU A 65 -2.00 -5.07 -2.54
CA LEU A 65 -2.25 -5.88 -1.36
C LEU A 65 -1.83 -7.31 -1.66
N HIS A 66 -0.81 -7.79 -0.95
CA HIS A 66 -0.25 -9.13 -1.08
C HIS A 66 -0.37 -9.88 0.22
N LEU A 67 -0.74 -11.17 0.15
CA LEU A 67 -0.71 -12.08 1.29
C LEU A 67 0.53 -12.99 1.10
N PRO A 68 1.65 -12.73 1.79
CA PRO A 68 2.92 -13.44 1.56
C PRO A 68 2.89 -14.88 2.00
N ASP A 69 2.26 -15.16 3.14
CA ASP A 69 2.15 -16.49 3.70
C ASP A 69 0.82 -16.70 4.43
N PHE A 70 0.44 -17.96 4.56
CA PHE A 70 -0.64 -18.36 5.46
C PHE A 70 -0.50 -19.82 5.89
N ASN A 71 -1.03 -20.13 7.07
CA ASN A 71 -1.03 -21.46 7.66
C ASN A 71 -2.43 -22.06 7.64
N LEU A 72 -2.55 -23.29 7.13
CA LEU A 72 -3.80 -24.06 7.21
C LEU A 72 -3.62 -25.28 8.11
N SER A 73 -4.51 -25.43 9.09
CA SER A 73 -4.59 -26.67 9.86
C SER A 73 -5.24 -27.76 9.01
N LYS A 74 -4.52 -28.86 8.77
CA LYS A 74 -5.10 -30.10 8.24
C LYS A 74 -5.23 -31.11 9.36
N LYS A 75 -6.40 -31.73 9.46
CA LYS A 75 -6.57 -32.97 10.24
C LYS A 75 -6.41 -34.14 9.29
N TYR A 76 -5.36 -34.93 9.48
CA TYR A 76 -5.19 -36.20 8.76
C TYR A 76 -5.09 -37.31 9.81
N ARG A 77 -5.99 -38.30 9.74
CA ARG A 77 -6.00 -39.49 10.62
C ARG A 77 -5.70 -39.18 12.09
N GLN A 78 -6.46 -38.26 12.70
CA GLN A 78 -6.36 -37.82 14.11
C GLN A 78 -5.13 -36.97 14.49
N GLN A 79 -4.17 -36.74 13.59
CA GLN A 79 -3.07 -35.81 13.80
C GLN A 79 -3.43 -34.41 13.25
N ARG A 80 -3.14 -33.37 14.04
CA ARG A 80 -3.19 -31.98 13.58
C ARG A 80 -1.84 -31.66 12.93
N ALA A 81 -1.84 -31.45 11.62
CA ALA A 81 -0.69 -30.92 10.88
C ALA A 81 -0.98 -29.46 10.50
N ILE A 82 0.05 -28.62 10.55
CA ILE A 82 -0.01 -27.26 10.00
C ILE A 82 0.70 -27.30 8.66
N VAL A 83 0.01 -26.91 7.60
CA VAL A 83 0.61 -26.74 6.28
C VAL A 83 0.82 -25.26 6.05
N HIS A 84 2.09 -24.90 5.84
CA HIS A 84 2.50 -23.55 5.51
C HIS A 84 2.48 -23.33 4.00
N TYR A 85 1.86 -22.24 3.55
CA TYR A 85 1.81 -21.82 2.16
C TYR A 85 2.48 -20.46 2.04
N GLN A 86 3.32 -20.31 1.01
CA GLN A 86 3.97 -19.05 0.67
C GLN A 86 3.67 -18.67 -0.77
N ALA A 87 3.49 -17.38 -1.03
CA ALA A 87 3.22 -16.82 -2.34
C ALA A 87 4.14 -15.64 -2.61
N GLN A 88 4.72 -15.62 -3.81
CA GLN A 88 5.48 -14.47 -4.29
C GLN A 88 4.51 -13.35 -4.74
N PRO A 89 4.81 -12.07 -4.45
CA PRO A 89 4.11 -10.93 -5.03
C PRO A 89 4.07 -10.98 -6.55
N PHE A 90 3.06 -10.35 -7.14
CA PHE A 90 3.02 -10.15 -8.58
C PHE A 90 4.16 -9.22 -9.06
N PRO A 91 4.69 -9.38 -10.29
CA PRO A 91 5.81 -8.57 -10.80
C PRO A 91 5.60 -7.05 -10.71
N TYR A 92 4.38 -6.56 -10.94
CA TYR A 92 4.06 -5.12 -10.84
C TYR A 92 4.30 -4.55 -9.43
N PHE A 93 4.22 -5.40 -8.40
CA PHE A 93 4.40 -4.99 -7.02
C PHE A 93 5.86 -4.61 -6.77
N TYR A 94 6.79 -5.46 -7.25
CA TYR A 94 8.22 -5.20 -7.19
C TYR A 94 8.62 -3.97 -8.00
N GLU A 95 8.09 -3.84 -9.22
CA GLU A 95 8.33 -2.67 -10.06
C GLU A 95 7.89 -1.37 -9.36
N THR A 96 6.73 -1.40 -8.72
CA THR A 96 6.21 -0.26 -7.95
C THR A 96 7.13 0.11 -6.78
N LEU A 97 7.60 -0.88 -6.02
CA LEU A 97 8.53 -0.64 -4.92
C LEU A 97 9.84 -0.05 -5.43
N GLN A 98 10.42 -0.62 -6.48
CA GLN A 98 11.64 -0.12 -7.10
C GLN A 98 11.49 1.33 -7.57
N ARG A 99 10.39 1.66 -8.25
CA ARG A 99 10.10 3.02 -8.73
C ARG A 99 9.87 4.03 -7.61
N LEU A 100 9.30 3.58 -6.49
CA LEU A 100 9.13 4.40 -5.29
C LEU A 100 10.34 4.39 -4.37
N LYS A 101 11.43 3.68 -4.75
CA LYS A 101 12.62 3.46 -3.90
C LYS A 101 12.28 2.87 -2.52
N LEU A 102 11.31 1.97 -2.49
CA LEU A 102 10.90 1.24 -1.29
C LEU A 102 11.49 -0.18 -1.33
N LYS A 103 11.80 -0.73 -0.16
CA LYS A 103 12.28 -2.11 -0.01
C LYS A 103 11.12 -3.06 0.31
N PHE A 104 11.25 -4.32 -0.09
CA PHE A 104 10.30 -5.34 0.32
C PHE A 104 10.50 -5.65 1.82
N PRO A 105 9.44 -5.95 2.60
CA PRO A 105 9.58 -6.22 4.03
C PRO A 105 10.58 -7.31 4.39
N ASP A 106 10.75 -8.32 3.54
CA ASP A 106 11.73 -9.40 3.74
C ASP A 106 13.20 -8.91 3.63
N ASP A 107 13.40 -7.75 3.01
CA ASP A 107 14.69 -7.05 2.89
C ASP A 107 14.85 -5.95 3.95
N LEU A 108 13.84 -5.72 4.81
CA LEU A 108 13.87 -4.71 5.86
C LEU A 108 14.46 -5.30 7.14
N ASP A 109 15.51 -4.67 7.67
CA ASP A 109 15.89 -4.87 9.06
C ASP A 109 14.84 -4.20 9.94
N MET A 110 14.03 -5.01 10.63
CA MET A 110 12.94 -4.56 11.49
C MET A 110 13.42 -3.76 12.72
N ASN A 111 14.73 -3.64 12.91
CA ASN A 111 15.35 -2.84 13.97
C ASN A 111 15.74 -1.41 13.53
N THR A 112 15.67 -1.09 12.23
CA THR A 112 15.96 0.27 11.74
C THR A 112 14.67 1.10 11.63
N PRO A 113 14.64 2.34 12.14
CA PRO A 113 13.50 3.25 11.96
C PRO A 113 13.15 3.45 10.48
N PHE A 114 11.85 3.45 10.14
CA PHE A 114 11.36 3.60 8.77
C PHE A 114 11.82 4.91 8.10
N GLU A 115 12.04 5.96 8.89
CA GLU A 115 12.52 7.27 8.43
C GLU A 115 13.98 7.24 7.94
N GLU A 116 14.80 6.33 8.46
CA GLU A 116 16.21 6.15 8.05
C GLU A 116 16.34 5.19 6.85
N GLN A 117 15.25 4.53 6.44
CA GLN A 117 15.22 3.58 5.33
C GLN A 117 14.78 4.22 4.00
N ILE A 118 14.39 5.49 4.03
CA ILE A 118 14.15 6.31 2.84
C ILE A 118 15.50 6.94 2.47
N ASP A 119 16.11 6.51 1.36
CA ASP A 119 17.39 7.05 0.90
C ASP A 119 17.34 8.59 0.82
N GLU A 120 18.38 9.28 1.31
CA GLU A 120 18.56 10.76 1.24
C GLU A 120 18.40 11.33 -0.19
N GLU A 121 18.45 10.50 -1.23
CA GLU A 121 18.11 10.90 -2.59
C GLU A 121 16.64 11.28 -2.79
N PHE A 122 15.71 10.81 -1.95
CA PHE A 122 14.29 11.17 -2.07
C PHE A 122 14.06 12.64 -1.65
N GLU A 123 14.81 13.15 -0.67
CA GLU A 123 14.76 14.57 -0.27
C GLU A 123 15.33 15.51 -1.34
N ASN A 124 16.36 15.09 -2.08
CA ASN A 124 16.90 15.88 -3.19
C ASN A 124 15.94 15.99 -4.39
N VAL A 125 14.97 15.09 -4.51
CA VAL A 125 13.86 15.19 -5.48
C VAL A 125 12.74 16.09 -4.95
N ILE A 126 12.61 16.26 -3.63
CA ILE A 126 11.58 17.11 -3.00
C ILE A 126 11.90 18.61 -3.18
N GLN A 127 13.15 18.99 -3.45
CA GLN A 127 13.60 20.39 -3.57
C GLN A 127 13.74 20.91 -5.02
N ARG A 128 13.35 20.14 -6.05
CA ARG A 128 13.39 20.55 -7.47
C ARG A 128 12.02 20.45 -8.13
#